data_AF-A0A2H3C9Y1-F1
#
_entry.id   AF-A0A2H3C9Y1-F1
#
_cell.length_a   1.000
_cell.length_b   1.000
_cell.length_c   1.000
_cell.angle_alpha   90.00
_cell.angle_beta   90.00
_cell.angle_gamma   90.00
#
_symmetry.space_group_name_H-M   'P 1'
#
loop_
_entity.id
_entity.type
_entity.pdbx_description
1 polymer ?
#
loop_
_entity_poly.entity_id
_entity_poly.type
_entity_poly.pdbx_seq_one_letter_code
_entity_poly.pdbx_strand_id
1 'polypeptide(L)'
;MFQLAINYRSHAGIVDCAHSIIDLIMIFWEDSIDRLSPEMGIVDGVKPVFFNNEDHAQLKRFIFGDRGKPIEFGAQQCIIVRNETAREKLRQQVGEVGLVLTVYESKGLEFNDV
;
A
#
# COMPACT_ATOMS: atom_id res chain seq x y z
N MET A 1 -17.83 11.13 -22.68
CA MET A 1 -17.01 9.96 -22.30
C MET A 1 -17.64 9.34 -21.09
N PHE A 2 -17.83 8.02 -21.05
CA PHE A 2 -18.39 7.32 -19.89
C PHE A 2 -17.24 6.94 -18.94
N GLN A 3 -17.41 7.15 -17.64
CA GLN A 3 -16.40 6.88 -16.61
C GLN A 3 -16.97 5.93 -15.55
N LEU A 4 -16.15 4.97 -15.11
CA LEU A 4 -16.48 4.06 -14.02
C LEU A 4 -15.91 4.61 -12.71
N ALA A 5 -16.72 5.42 -12.00
CA ALA A 5 -16.28 6.10 -10.77
C ALA A 5 -16.51 5.29 -9.48
N ILE A 6 -17.14 4.11 -9.55
CA ILE A 6 -17.43 3.30 -8.36
C ILE A 6 -16.39 2.19 -8.20
N ASN A 7 -15.70 2.18 -7.07
CA ASN A 7 -14.71 1.18 -6.72
C ASN A 7 -15.35 0.05 -5.88
N TYR A 8 -15.36 -1.16 -6.44
CA TYR A 8 -15.87 -2.37 -5.78
C TYR A 8 -14.76 -3.24 -5.18
N ARG A 9 -13.49 -2.89 -5.38
CA ARG A 9 -12.34 -3.71 -4.99
C ARG A 9 -11.72 -3.24 -3.67
N SER A 10 -11.84 -1.96 -3.36
CA SER A 10 -11.30 -1.35 -2.15
C SER A 10 -12.37 -0.55 -1.41
N HIS A 11 -12.23 -0.46 -0.09
CA HIS A 11 -13.13 0.32 0.75
C HIS A 11 -12.79 1.82 0.75
N ALA A 12 -13.76 2.66 1.11
CA ALA A 12 -13.66 4.12 1.05
C ALA A 12 -12.43 4.68 1.78
N GLY A 13 -12.03 4.11 2.93
CA GLY A 13 -10.86 4.58 3.68
C GLY A 13 -9.54 4.57 2.89
N ILE A 14 -9.36 3.64 1.95
CA ILE A 14 -8.19 3.57 1.06
C ILE A 14 -8.40 4.47 -0.16
N VAL A 15 -9.59 4.42 -0.77
CA VAL A 15 -9.94 5.18 -1.97
C VAL A 15 -9.83 6.69 -1.71
N ASP A 16 -10.37 7.17 -0.59
CA ASP A 16 -10.32 8.57 -0.18
C ASP A 16 -8.88 9.04 0.05
N CYS A 17 -8.05 8.18 0.65
CA CYS A 17 -6.63 8.47 0.86
C CYS A 17 -5.91 8.62 -0.48
N ALA A 18 -6.12 7.67 -1.42
CA ALA A 18 -5.55 7.74 -2.75
C ALA A 18 -6.02 9.01 -3.50
N HIS A 19 -7.30 9.34 -3.40
CA HIS A 19 -7.88 10.54 -4.01
C HIS A 19 -7.18 11.82 -3.52
N SER A 20 -6.88 11.93 -2.23
CA SER A 20 -6.16 13.09 -1.69
C SER A 20 -4.78 13.31 -2.31
N ILE A 21 -4.09 12.23 -2.70
CA ILE A 21 -2.79 12.31 -3.40
C ILE A 21 -2.99 12.71 -4.86
N ILE A 22 -4.01 12.17 -5.53
CA ILE A 22 -4.34 12.54 -6.92
C ILE A 22 -4.70 14.02 -7.02
N ASP A 23 -5.46 14.57 -6.07
CA ASP A 23 -5.78 16.00 -6.02
C ASP A 23 -4.52 16.87 -5.94
N LEU A 24 -3.55 16.50 -5.09
CA LEU A 24 -2.28 17.20 -5.01
C LEU A 24 -1.53 17.14 -6.35
N ILE A 25 -1.52 15.97 -7.01
CA ILE A 25 -0.89 15.83 -8.32
C ILE A 25 -1.55 16.73 -9.36
N MET A 26 -2.88 16.79 -9.41
CA MET A 26 -3.63 17.66 -10.33
C MET A 26 -3.40 19.15 -10.06
N ILE A 27 -3.18 19.55 -8.80
CA ILE A 27 -2.92 20.95 -8.43
C ILE A 27 -1.49 21.36 -8.81
N PHE A 28 -0.50 20.53 -8.49
CA PHE A 28 0.91 20.88 -8.67
C PHE A 28 1.47 20.54 -10.07
N TRP A 29 0.87 19.58 -10.77
CA TRP A 29 1.26 19.14 -12.12
C TRP A 29 0.03 18.93 -13.00
N GLU A 30 -0.61 20.04 -13.35
CA GLU A 30 -1.92 20.10 -14.01
C GLU A 30 -2.07 19.18 -15.23
N ASP A 31 -1.00 19.03 -16.03
CA ASP A 31 -1.00 18.28 -17.29
C ASP A 31 -0.31 16.90 -17.19
N SER A 32 -0.02 16.41 -15.97
CA SER A 32 0.69 15.14 -15.78
C SER A 32 -0.19 13.90 -15.84
N ILE A 33 -1.50 14.06 -15.60
CA ILE A 33 -2.49 12.96 -15.59
C ILE A 33 -3.83 13.45 -16.14
N ASP A 34 -4.63 12.50 -16.63
CA ASP A 34 -5.99 12.80 -17.09
C ASP A 34 -6.90 13.22 -15.92
N ARG A 35 -7.74 14.22 -16.16
CA ARG A 35 -8.77 14.64 -15.21
C ARG A 35 -9.98 13.71 -15.27
N LEU A 36 -10.11 12.88 -14.25
CA LEU A 36 -11.22 11.93 -14.10
C LEU A 36 -12.10 12.33 -12.91
N SER A 37 -13.35 11.87 -12.93
CA SER A 37 -14.23 12.00 -11.76
C SER A 37 -13.63 11.21 -10.58
N PRO A 38 -13.74 11.71 -9.34
CA PRO A 38 -13.26 11.00 -8.16
C PRO A 38 -13.82 9.57 -8.07
N GLU A 39 -12.95 8.61 -7.76
CA GLU A 39 -13.40 7.27 -7.41
C GLU A 39 -14.07 7.27 -6.03
N MET A 40 -15.15 6.49 -5.88
CA MET A 40 -15.88 6.35 -4.62
C MET A 40 -15.94 4.89 -4.19
N GLY A 41 -15.51 4.61 -2.96
CA GLY A 41 -15.73 3.32 -2.33
C GLY A 41 -17.18 3.17 -1.85
N ILE A 42 -17.73 1.96 -1.94
CA ILE A 42 -19.13 1.69 -1.53
C ILE A 42 -19.27 1.49 -0.03
N VAL A 43 -18.25 0.90 0.58
CA VAL A 43 -18.24 0.53 1.98
C VAL A 43 -17.20 1.37 2.72
N ASP A 44 -17.58 1.83 3.91
CA ASP A 44 -16.62 2.43 4.84
C ASP A 44 -15.52 1.43 5.19
N GLY A 45 -14.34 1.95 5.51
CA GLY A 45 -13.16 1.14 5.77
C GLY A 45 -12.20 1.82 6.73
N VAL A 46 -11.27 1.03 7.25
CA VAL A 46 -10.22 1.56 8.13
C VAL A 46 -9.30 2.46 7.30
N LYS A 47 -8.93 3.61 7.85
CA LYS A 47 -7.97 4.51 7.19
C LYS A 47 -6.57 3.92 7.26
N PRO A 48 -5.74 4.11 6.21
CA PRO A 48 -4.33 3.76 6.26
C PRO A 48 -3.64 4.38 7.47
N VAL A 49 -2.74 3.63 8.10
CA VAL A 49 -1.99 4.07 9.28
C VAL A 49 -0.56 4.39 8.86
N PHE A 50 -0.09 5.58 9.25
CA PHE A 50 1.32 5.93 9.08
C PHE A 50 2.12 5.41 10.26
N PHE A 51 3.10 4.55 9.98
CA PHE A 51 4.05 4.06 10.97
C PHE A 51 5.41 4.73 10.74
N ASN A 52 5.81 5.60 11.67
CA ASN A 52 7.12 6.23 11.65
C ASN A 52 7.91 5.77 12.88
N ASN A 53 8.80 4.81 12.69
CA ASN A 53 9.67 4.35 13.76
C ASN A 53 11.04 3.99 13.21
N GLU A 54 12.07 4.58 13.82
CA GLU A 54 13.47 4.31 13.49
C GLU A 54 13.97 3.01 14.14
N ASP A 55 13.21 2.44 15.10
CA ASP A 55 13.57 1.21 15.78
C ASP A 55 13.23 -0.04 14.96
N HIS A 56 14.28 -0.70 14.46
CA HIS A 56 14.18 -1.97 13.72
C HIS A 56 13.47 -3.07 14.50
N ALA A 57 13.59 -3.13 15.83
CA ALA A 57 12.90 -4.13 16.64
C ALA A 57 11.38 -3.90 16.63
N GLN A 58 10.95 -2.63 16.65
CA GLN A 58 9.55 -2.26 16.57
C GLN A 58 8.98 -2.45 15.18
N LEU A 59 9.75 -2.17 14.12
CA LEU A 59 9.37 -2.51 12.75
C LEU A 59 9.18 -4.03 12.60
N LYS A 60 10.11 -4.83 13.14
CA LYS A 60 10.00 -6.29 13.13
C LYS A 60 8.76 -6.76 13.88
N ARG A 61 8.47 -6.20 15.05
CA ARG A 61 7.24 -6.52 15.80
C ARG A 61 5.97 -6.06 15.08
N PHE A 62 6.02 -4.94 14.36
CA PHE A 62 4.90 -4.49 13.54
C PHE A 62 4.62 -5.47 12.40
N ILE A 63 5.67 -5.93 11.70
CA ILE A 63 5.57 -6.88 10.58
C ILE A 63 5.19 -8.30 11.05
N PHE A 64 5.76 -8.80 12.15
CA PHE A 64 5.60 -10.19 12.61
C PHE A 64 4.75 -10.37 13.87
N GLY A 65 4.16 -9.31 14.41
CA GLY A 65 3.45 -9.34 15.69
C GLY A 65 4.33 -9.73 16.89
N ASP A 66 3.70 -9.84 18.06
CA ASP A 66 4.40 -10.09 19.34
C ASP A 66 4.85 -11.54 19.54
N ARG A 67 4.53 -12.46 18.60
CA ARG A 67 4.64 -13.90 18.85
C ARG A 67 5.98 -14.53 18.49
N GLY A 68 6.94 -13.78 17.94
CA GLY A 68 8.30 -14.28 17.66
C GLY A 68 8.37 -15.48 16.69
N LYS A 69 7.23 -15.97 16.22
CA LYS A 69 7.09 -16.90 15.10
C LYS A 69 6.85 -16.04 13.87
N PRO A 70 7.47 -16.35 12.72
CA PRO A 70 7.09 -15.70 11.47
C PRO A 70 5.58 -15.86 11.35
N ILE A 71 4.84 -14.76 11.43
CA ILE A 71 3.50 -14.73 10.87
C ILE A 71 3.75 -15.09 9.42
N GLU A 72 3.26 -16.26 9.01
CA GLU A 72 3.09 -16.54 7.60
C GLU A 72 2.17 -15.42 7.12
N PHE A 73 2.76 -14.38 6.53
CA PHE A 73 2.02 -13.43 5.70
C PHE A 73 1.14 -14.32 4.83
N GLY A 74 -0.17 -14.27 5.06
CA GLY A 74 -1.08 -15.12 4.31
C GLY A 74 -0.86 -14.85 2.81
N ALA A 75 -1.30 -15.75 1.94
CA ALA A 75 -1.12 -15.60 0.49
C ALA A 75 -1.68 -14.28 -0.09
N GLN A 76 -2.42 -13.50 0.70
CA GLN A 76 -3.06 -12.24 0.35
C GLN A 76 -2.49 -11.01 1.10
N GLN A 77 -1.31 -11.10 1.70
CA GLN A 77 -0.60 -9.96 2.30
C GLN A 77 0.75 -9.76 1.59
N CYS A 78 1.14 -8.51 1.32
CA CYS A 78 2.43 -8.22 0.71
C CYS A 78 3.05 -6.95 1.30
N ILE A 79 4.35 -6.73 1.03
CA ILE A 79 5.03 -5.46 1.30
C ILE A 79 5.50 -4.92 -0.05
N ILE A 80 5.10 -3.69 -0.37
CA ILE A 80 5.58 -3.03 -1.60
C ILE A 80 6.76 -2.11 -1.27
N VAL A 81 7.86 -2.30 -2.00
CA VAL A 81 9.07 -1.46 -1.93
C VAL A 81 9.31 -0.74 -3.25
N ARG A 82 10.07 0.35 -3.19
CA ARG A 82 10.34 1.18 -4.37
C ARG A 82 11.17 0.46 -5.45
N ASN A 83 12.16 -0.33 -5.04
CA ASN A 83 13.12 -1.00 -5.93
C ASN A 83 13.84 -2.17 -5.23
N GLU A 84 14.65 -2.93 -5.98
CA GLU A 84 15.43 -4.06 -5.43
C GLU A 84 16.36 -3.64 -4.30
N THR A 85 17.02 -2.49 -4.40
CA THR A 85 17.90 -2.01 -3.34
C THR A 85 17.14 -1.80 -2.02
N ALA A 86 15.89 -1.32 -2.08
CA ALA A 86 15.04 -1.19 -0.90
C ALA A 86 14.59 -2.57 -0.36
N ARG A 87 14.33 -3.55 -1.24
CA ARG A 87 14.03 -4.94 -0.86
C ARG A 87 15.17 -5.57 -0.08
N GLU A 88 16.39 -5.45 -0.59
CA GLU A 88 17.60 -5.98 0.05
C GLU A 88 17.83 -5.33 1.41
N LYS A 89 17.68 -4.00 1.51
CA LYS A 89 17.77 -3.27 2.79
C LYS A 89 16.75 -3.76 3.80
N LEU A 90 15.50 -3.95 3.39
CA LEU A 90 14.45 -4.47 4.26
C LEU A 90 14.83 -5.88 4.76
N ARG A 91 15.24 -6.78 3.85
CA ARG A 91 15.66 -8.14 4.22
C ARG A 91 16.85 -8.15 5.18
N GLN A 92 17.80 -7.22 5.04
CA GLN A 92 18.92 -7.08 5.98
C GLN A 92 18.46 -6.63 7.37
N GLN A 93 17.42 -5.79 7.46
CA GLN A 93 16.93 -5.25 8.72
C GLN A 93 16.02 -6.22 9.48
N VAL A 94 15.09 -6.88 8.78
CA VAL A 94 14.03 -7.68 9.44
C VAL A 94 14.13 -9.20 9.15
N GLY A 95 15.03 -9.60 8.25
CA GLY A 95 15.19 -10.99 7.79
C GLY A 95 14.32 -11.31 6.58
N GLU A 96 14.24 -12.60 6.23
CA GLU A 96 13.25 -13.06 5.26
C GLU A 96 11.84 -12.87 5.85
N VAL A 97 11.11 -11.96 5.22
CA VAL A 97 9.69 -11.65 5.45
C VAL A 97 8.87 -12.32 4.34
N GLY A 98 7.55 -12.22 4.39
CA GLY A 98 6.65 -12.76 3.36
C GLY A 98 6.85 -12.17 1.95
N LEU A 99 5.76 -11.97 1.23
CA LEU A 99 5.85 -11.51 -0.15
C LEU A 99 6.28 -10.03 -0.23
N VAL A 100 7.52 -9.77 -0.68
CA VAL A 100 8.03 -8.41 -0.91
C VAL A 100 8.18 -8.15 -2.40
N LEU A 101 7.48 -7.13 -2.91
CA LEU A 101 7.40 -6.80 -4.32
C LEU A 101 7.85 -5.36 -4.59
N THR A 102 8.42 -5.10 -5.76
CA THR A 102 8.51 -3.74 -6.29
C THR A 102 7.14 -3.26 -6.72
N VAL A 103 6.99 -1.94 -6.86
CA VAL A 103 5.83 -1.31 -7.52
C VAL A 103 5.54 -1.91 -8.91
N TYR A 104 6.58 -2.34 -9.64
CA TYR A 104 6.40 -2.92 -10.97
C TYR A 104 5.89 -4.37 -10.91
N GLU A 105 6.41 -5.18 -10.00
CA GLU A 105 5.95 -6.57 -9.83
C GLU A 105 4.55 -6.66 -9.19
N SER A 106 4.16 -5.69 -8.36
CA SER A 106 2.83 -5.65 -7.75
C SER A 106 1.73 -5.19 -8.72
N LYS A 107 2.09 -4.74 -9.93
CA LYS A 107 1.13 -4.16 -10.87
C LYS A 107 0.11 -5.19 -11.34
N GLY A 108 -1.17 -4.89 -11.13
CA GLY A 108 -2.28 -5.77 -11.52
C GLY A 108 -2.53 -6.92 -10.54
N LEU A 109 -1.81 -6.97 -9.42
CA LEU A 109 -2.08 -7.87 -8.30
C LEU A 109 -2.96 -7.17 -7.26
N GLU A 110 -3.73 -7.96 -6.53
CA GLU A 110 -4.61 -7.48 -5.46
C GLU A 110 -4.33 -8.28 -4.17
N PHE A 111 -4.30 -7.55 -3.05
CA PHE A 111 -3.99 -8.09 -1.73
C PHE A 111 -5.00 -7.50 -0.73
N ASN A 112 -5.26 -8.24 0.35
CA ASN A 112 -6.10 -7.76 1.43
C ASN A 112 -5.36 -6.75 2.33
N ASP A 113 -4.02 -6.82 2.34
CA ASP A 113 -3.13 -6.01 3.19
C ASP A 113 -1.81 -5.74 2.46
N VAL A 114 -1.33 -4.49 2.49
CA VAL A 114 -0.19 -3.96 1.69
C VAL A 114 0.65 -2.99 2.49
#